data_AF-A0A7K4IN65-F1
#
_entry.id   AF-A0A7K4IN65-F1
#
_cell.length_a   1.000
_cell.length_b   1.000
_cell.length_c   1.000
_cell.angle_alpha   90.00
_cell.angle_beta   90.00
_cell.angle_gamma   90.00
#
_symmetry.space_group_name_H-M   'P 1'
#
loop_
_entity.id
_entity.type
_entity.pdbx_description
1 polymer ?
#
loop_
_entity_poly.entity_id
_entity_poly.type
_entity_poly.pdbx_seq_one_letter_code
_entity_poly.pdbx_strand_id
1 'polypeptide(L)'
;MSEREKSKGKIEDAEELKEVLSVVSKEIPNLLKSIIGSVFSEEAGRDMGKAAAAFYKELKEAGMPEETAVRMTENYISVFTSLSDVMKRAVSGEKKLRGDEIGAEIERKVKEKLAEKRSEEEEEE
;
A
#
# COMPACT_ATOMS: atom_id res chain seq x y z
N MET A 1 46.46 -13.79 -11.12
CA MET A 1 45.49 -13.50 -10.04
C MET A 1 45.08 -14.82 -9.39
N SER A 2 45.38 -14.97 -8.10
CA SER A 2 44.98 -16.14 -7.30
C SER A 2 43.45 -16.17 -7.14
N GLU A 3 42.85 -17.35 -6.96
CA GLU A 3 41.39 -17.51 -6.71
C GLU A 3 40.90 -16.64 -5.54
N ARG A 4 41.77 -16.37 -4.54
CA ARG A 4 41.49 -15.43 -3.45
C ARG A 4 41.25 -13.99 -3.89
N GLU A 5 41.95 -13.51 -4.92
CA GLU A 5 41.77 -12.13 -5.41
C GLU A 5 40.48 -11.99 -6.22
N LYS A 6 40.12 -13.00 -7.01
CA LYS A 6 38.84 -13.03 -7.73
C LYS A 6 37.63 -13.10 -6.79
N SER A 7 37.76 -13.81 -5.66
CA SER A 7 36.71 -13.88 -4.64
C SER A 7 36.55 -12.56 -3.89
N LYS A 8 37.65 -11.85 -3.60
CA LYS A 8 37.60 -10.55 -2.92
C LYS A 8 36.94 -9.47 -3.78
N GLY A 9 37.32 -9.36 -5.05
CA GLY A 9 36.72 -8.37 -5.95
C GLY A 9 35.21 -8.56 -6.12
N LYS A 10 34.71 -9.82 -6.17
CA LYS A 10 33.27 -10.10 -6.22
C LYS A 10 32.51 -9.69 -4.95
N ILE A 11 33.17 -9.74 -3.79
CA ILE A 11 32.56 -9.33 -2.52
C ILE A 11 32.51 -7.80 -2.45
N GLU A 12 33.58 -7.12 -2.84
CA GLU A 12 33.62 -5.64 -2.94
C GLU A 12 32.56 -5.11 -3.91
N ASP A 13 32.43 -5.69 -5.12
CA ASP A 13 31.39 -5.30 -6.09
C ASP A 13 29.97 -5.46 -5.52
N ALA A 14 29.72 -6.53 -4.76
CA ALA A 14 28.42 -6.78 -4.14
C ALA A 14 28.12 -5.82 -2.98
N GLU A 15 29.15 -5.43 -2.22
CA GLU A 15 29.04 -4.44 -1.15
C GLU A 15 28.75 -3.04 -1.69
N GLU A 16 29.41 -2.63 -2.77
CA GLU A 16 29.16 -1.34 -3.43
C GLU A 16 27.75 -1.27 -4.02
N LEU A 17 27.28 -2.34 -4.68
CA LEU A 17 25.89 -2.42 -5.15
C LEU A 17 24.88 -2.37 -4.00
N LYS A 18 25.18 -3.03 -2.88
CA LYS A 18 24.33 -2.99 -1.68
C LYS A 18 24.26 -1.58 -1.10
N GLU A 19 25.35 -0.82 -1.13
CA GLU A 19 25.37 0.56 -0.67
C GLU A 19 24.51 1.47 -1.56
N VAL A 20 24.66 1.37 -2.88
CA VAL A 20 23.84 2.11 -3.84
C VAL A 20 22.36 1.77 -3.68
N LEU A 21 22.02 0.47 -3.62
CA LEU A 21 20.64 0.03 -3.41
C LEU A 21 20.08 0.46 -2.06
N SER A 22 20.92 0.51 -1.01
CA SER A 22 20.54 1.03 0.31
C SER A 22 20.16 2.51 0.24
N VAL A 23 20.96 3.33 -0.46
CA VAL A 23 20.64 4.76 -0.68
C VAL A 23 19.35 4.91 -1.48
N VAL A 24 19.21 4.20 -2.60
CA VAL A 24 18.01 4.25 -3.45
C VAL A 24 16.76 3.83 -2.67
N SER A 25 16.86 2.78 -1.85
CA SER A 25 15.76 2.29 -1.01
C SER A 25 15.35 3.26 0.09
N LYS A 26 16.19 4.24 0.45
CA LYS A 26 15.87 5.28 1.44
C LYS A 26 15.34 6.54 0.76
N GLU A 27 15.99 7.00 -0.29
CA GLU A 27 15.67 8.26 -0.94
C GLU A 27 14.34 8.20 -1.71
N ILE A 28 14.05 7.10 -2.42
CA ILE A 28 12.80 6.97 -3.18
C ILE A 28 11.58 7.04 -2.24
N PRO A 29 11.47 6.25 -1.15
CA PRO A 29 10.35 6.38 -0.22
C PRO A 29 10.26 7.74 0.47
N ASN A 30 11.38 8.39 0.79
CA ASN A 30 11.38 9.70 1.42
C ASN A 30 10.86 10.80 0.49
N LEU A 31 11.23 10.75 -0.79
CA LEU A 31 10.69 11.65 -1.81
C LEU A 31 9.18 11.47 -1.96
N LEU A 32 8.72 10.22 -2.03
CA LEU A 32 7.30 9.88 -2.08
C LEU A 32 6.54 10.42 -0.85
N LYS A 33 7.07 10.21 0.36
CA LYS A 33 6.47 10.74 1.62
C LYS A 33 6.37 12.26 1.62
N SER A 34 7.38 12.96 1.11
CA SER A 34 7.37 14.43 1.05
C SER A 34 6.31 14.96 0.07
N ILE A 35 6.18 14.33 -1.10
CA ILE A 35 5.13 14.66 -2.09
C ILE A 35 3.74 14.32 -1.52
N ILE A 36 3.60 13.22 -0.77
CA ILE A 36 2.35 12.93 -0.05
C ILE A 36 2.05 14.00 0.98
N GLY A 37 3.03 14.38 1.79
CA GLY A 37 2.85 15.41 2.81
C GLY A 37 2.36 16.73 2.22
N SER A 38 2.80 17.08 1.01
CA SER A 38 2.29 18.27 0.32
C SER A 38 0.89 18.07 -0.26
N VAL A 39 0.61 16.93 -0.90
CA VAL A 39 -0.66 16.66 -1.61
C VAL A 39 -1.80 16.15 -0.70
N PHE A 40 -1.50 15.56 0.45
CA PHE A 40 -2.45 15.10 1.48
C PHE A 40 -2.39 15.95 2.75
N SER A 41 -1.85 17.17 2.64
CA SER A 41 -1.99 18.18 3.69
C SER A 41 -3.46 18.56 3.86
N GLU A 42 -3.80 19.13 5.03
CA GLU A 42 -5.14 19.69 5.26
C GLU A 42 -5.49 20.76 4.21
N GLU A 43 -4.51 21.56 3.81
CA GLU A 43 -4.65 22.57 2.76
C GLU A 43 -4.97 21.93 1.41
N ALA A 44 -4.21 20.92 0.99
CA ALA A 44 -4.46 20.22 -0.25
C ALA A 44 -5.80 19.47 -0.24
N GLY A 45 -6.20 18.91 0.90
CA GLY A 45 -7.53 18.32 1.10
C GLY A 45 -8.66 19.36 0.92
N ARG A 46 -8.51 20.56 1.50
CA ARG A 46 -9.47 21.66 1.31
C ARG A 46 -9.55 22.10 -0.15
N ASP A 47 -8.41 22.25 -0.82
CA ASP A 47 -8.38 22.70 -2.22
C ASP A 47 -8.94 21.64 -3.18
N MET A 48 -8.67 20.35 -2.92
CA MET A 48 -9.30 19.25 -3.64
C MET A 48 -10.83 19.27 -3.46
N GLY A 49 -11.33 19.50 -2.24
CA GLY A 49 -12.75 19.63 -1.96
C GLY A 49 -13.40 20.78 -2.72
N LYS A 50 -12.74 21.95 -2.78
CA LYS A 50 -13.21 23.10 -3.57
C LYS A 50 -13.25 22.78 -5.06
N ALA A 51 -12.22 22.12 -5.59
CA ALA A 51 -12.16 21.74 -7.00
C ALA A 51 -13.30 20.77 -7.37
N ALA A 52 -13.54 19.75 -6.54
CA ALA A 52 -14.65 18.83 -6.73
C ALA A 52 -16.02 19.52 -6.68
N ALA A 53 -16.22 20.44 -5.72
CA ALA A 53 -17.47 21.19 -5.61
C ALA A 53 -17.70 22.11 -6.81
N ALA A 54 -16.65 22.80 -7.27
CA ALA A 54 -16.72 23.64 -8.47
C ALA A 54 -17.04 22.80 -9.71
N PHE A 55 -16.37 21.66 -9.88
CA PHE A 55 -16.62 20.74 -10.98
C PHE A 55 -18.07 20.24 -10.99
N TYR A 56 -18.57 19.77 -9.85
CA TYR A 56 -19.97 19.35 -9.72
C TYR A 56 -20.96 20.47 -10.07
N LYS A 57 -20.69 21.68 -9.57
CA LYS A 57 -21.54 22.85 -9.82
C LYS A 57 -21.61 23.18 -11.31
N GLU A 58 -20.47 23.24 -11.99
CA GLU A 58 -20.39 23.50 -13.44
C GLU A 58 -21.14 22.43 -14.26
N LEU A 59 -21.03 21.15 -13.87
CA LEU A 59 -21.81 20.08 -14.53
C LEU A 59 -23.31 20.29 -14.38
N LYS A 60 -23.78 20.64 -13.18
CA LYS A 60 -25.20 20.92 -12.91
C LYS A 60 -25.68 22.16 -13.67
N GLU A 61 -24.86 23.22 -13.72
CA GLU A 61 -25.16 24.46 -14.46
C GLU A 61 -25.21 24.22 -15.98
N ALA A 62 -24.40 23.31 -16.50
CA ALA A 62 -24.44 22.85 -17.89
C ALA A 62 -25.67 21.95 -18.20
N GLY A 63 -26.55 21.70 -17.23
CA GLY A 63 -27.76 20.90 -17.40
C GLY A 63 -27.56 19.40 -17.25
N MET A 64 -26.43 18.96 -16.70
CA MET A 64 -26.18 17.54 -16.47
C MET A 64 -27.14 16.98 -15.40
N PRO A 65 -27.73 15.78 -15.63
CA PRO A 65 -28.53 15.11 -14.61
C PRO A 65 -27.75 14.89 -13.32
N GLU A 66 -28.42 15.04 -12.18
CA GLU A 66 -27.80 15.00 -10.84
C GLU A 66 -26.91 13.78 -10.62
N GLU A 67 -27.47 12.60 -10.83
CA GLU A 67 -26.78 11.33 -10.63
C GLU A 67 -25.55 11.19 -11.54
N THR A 68 -25.59 11.77 -12.75
CA THR A 68 -24.44 11.76 -13.66
C THR A 68 -23.37 12.75 -13.22
N ALA A 69 -23.76 13.94 -12.77
CA ALA A 69 -22.84 14.93 -12.23
C ALA A 69 -22.14 14.43 -10.95
N VAL A 70 -22.87 13.77 -10.06
CA VAL A 70 -22.32 13.11 -8.86
C VAL A 70 -21.29 12.05 -9.28
N ARG A 71 -21.68 11.10 -10.13
CA ARG A 71 -20.79 10.02 -10.59
C ARG A 71 -19.53 10.55 -11.29
N MET A 72 -19.65 11.59 -12.13
CA MET A 72 -18.48 12.19 -12.79
C MET A 72 -17.55 12.86 -11.80
N THR A 73 -18.10 13.52 -10.77
CA THR A 73 -17.31 14.14 -9.70
C THR A 73 -16.64 13.08 -8.82
N GLU A 74 -17.35 12.01 -8.46
CA GLU A 74 -16.77 10.86 -7.75
C GLU A 74 -15.62 10.25 -8.55
N ASN A 75 -15.80 10.04 -9.85
CA ASN A 75 -14.75 9.53 -10.73
C ASN A 75 -13.54 10.50 -10.79
N TYR A 76 -13.78 11.80 -10.86
CA TYR A 76 -12.71 12.81 -10.82
C TYR A 76 -11.88 12.73 -9.52
N ILE A 77 -12.54 12.62 -8.36
CA ILE A 77 -11.87 12.47 -7.06
C ILE A 77 -11.18 11.10 -6.94
N SER A 78 -11.76 10.05 -7.55
CA SER A 78 -11.27 8.67 -7.42
C SER A 78 -9.85 8.47 -7.96
N VAL A 79 -9.39 9.33 -8.88
CA VAL A 79 -8.01 9.32 -9.40
C VAL A 79 -7.02 9.62 -8.27
N PHE A 80 -7.37 10.55 -7.38
CA PHE A 80 -6.54 10.91 -6.23
C PHE A 80 -6.53 9.80 -5.17
N THR A 81 -7.67 9.16 -4.90
CA THR A 81 -7.72 8.04 -3.92
C THR A 81 -6.98 6.80 -4.45
N SER A 82 -7.10 6.48 -5.73
CA SER A 82 -6.39 5.39 -6.38
C SER A 82 -4.87 5.60 -6.34
N LEU A 83 -4.41 6.82 -6.60
CA LEU A 83 -3.01 7.20 -6.45
C LEU A 83 -2.54 7.06 -5.00
N SER A 84 -3.37 7.49 -4.04
CA SER A 84 -3.12 7.31 -2.60
C SER A 84 -2.89 5.86 -2.24
N ASP A 85 -3.70 4.94 -2.78
CA ASP A 85 -3.65 3.52 -2.44
C ASP A 85 -2.42 2.83 -3.04
N VAL A 86 -2.06 3.15 -4.29
CA VAL A 86 -0.80 2.69 -4.90
C VAL A 86 0.38 3.17 -4.06
N MET A 87 0.33 4.41 -3.60
CA MET A 87 1.42 5.01 -2.84
C MET A 87 1.51 4.48 -1.41
N LYS A 88 0.37 4.24 -0.74
CA LYS A 88 0.32 3.52 0.55
C LYS A 88 1.01 2.17 0.43
N ARG A 89 0.70 1.39 -0.62
CA ARG A 89 1.34 0.08 -0.88
C ARG A 89 2.85 0.19 -1.09
N ALA A 90 3.32 1.26 -1.73
CA ALA A 90 4.74 1.50 -1.97
C ALA A 90 5.48 1.95 -0.69
N VAL A 91 4.84 2.79 0.13
CA VAL A 91 5.45 3.38 1.34
C VAL A 91 5.36 2.45 2.55
N SER A 92 4.32 1.62 2.66
CA SER A 92 4.19 0.66 3.77
C SER A 92 5.11 -0.55 3.64
N GLY A 93 5.68 -0.83 2.45
CA GLY A 93 6.46 -2.05 2.21
C GLY A 93 5.67 -3.34 2.48
N GLU A 94 4.36 -3.23 2.70
CA GLU A 94 3.53 -4.32 3.21
C GLU A 94 2.80 -5.01 2.06
N LYS A 95 3.17 -6.27 1.87
CA LYS A 95 2.22 -7.34 1.55
C LYS A 95 1.11 -7.40 2.62
N LYS A 96 0.20 -6.43 2.69
CA LYS A 96 -1.05 -6.57 3.45
C LYS A 96 -2.20 -5.89 2.74
N LEU A 97 -2.74 -6.62 1.77
CA LEU A 97 -4.17 -6.66 1.51
C LEU A 97 -4.53 -8.17 1.53
N ARG A 98 -5.41 -8.59 2.44
CA ARG A 98 -6.00 -9.95 2.61
C ARG A 98 -5.23 -11.02 3.41
N GLY A 99 -3.98 -10.82 3.83
CA GLY A 99 -3.21 -11.85 4.54
C GLY A 99 -3.62 -12.11 6.01
N ASP A 100 -3.91 -11.04 6.76
CA ASP A 100 -4.17 -11.13 8.20
C ASP A 100 -5.48 -11.84 8.54
N GLU A 101 -6.54 -11.56 7.78
CA GLU A 101 -7.84 -12.20 8.00
C GLU A 101 -7.79 -13.71 7.71
N ILE A 102 -7.05 -14.11 6.67
CA ILE A 102 -6.87 -15.54 6.32
C ILE A 102 -5.97 -16.24 7.35
N GLY A 103 -4.91 -15.58 7.82
CA GLY A 103 -4.03 -16.11 8.86
C GLY A 103 -4.78 -16.36 10.17
N ALA A 104 -5.58 -15.40 10.61
CA ALA A 104 -6.42 -15.52 11.81
C ALA A 104 -7.47 -16.64 11.68
N GLU A 105 -8.06 -16.82 10.49
CA GLU A 105 -9.00 -17.92 10.20
C GLU A 105 -8.32 -19.30 10.25
N ILE A 106 -7.13 -19.43 9.66
CA ILE A 106 -6.35 -20.69 9.67
C ILE A 106 -5.93 -21.04 11.09
N GLU A 107 -5.42 -20.08 11.86
CA GLU A 107 -5.01 -20.31 13.24
C GLU A 107 -6.16 -20.80 14.12
N ARG A 108 -7.37 -20.22 13.94
CA ARG A 108 -8.57 -20.65 14.65
C ARG A 108 -8.94 -22.09 14.34
N LYS A 109 -8.99 -22.47 13.06
CA LYS A 109 -9.35 -23.83 12.63
C LYS A 109 -8.34 -24.89 13.07
N VAL A 110 -7.06 -24.54 13.13
CA VAL A 110 -6.00 -25.43 13.65
C VAL A 110 -6.20 -25.66 15.15
N LYS A 111 -6.49 -24.60 15.92
CA LYS A 111 -6.76 -24.72 17.36
C LYS A 111 -8.02 -25.54 17.66
N GLU A 112 -9.11 -25.34 16.92
CA GLU A 112 -10.34 -26.15 17.06
C GLU A 112 -10.08 -27.63 16.79
N LYS A 113 -9.43 -27.97 15.67
CA LYS A 113 -9.13 -29.37 15.33
C LYS A 113 -8.19 -30.05 16.32
N LEU A 114 -7.25 -29.31 16.91
CA LEU A 114 -6.37 -29.83 17.94
C LEU A 114 -7.12 -30.07 19.26
N ALA A 115 -8.10 -29.22 19.58
CA ALA A 115 -8.97 -29.41 20.75
C ALA A 115 -9.91 -30.60 20.57
N GLU A 116 -10.56 -30.74 19.40
CA GLU A 116 -11.43 -31.88 19.06
C GLU A 116 -10.68 -33.22 19.13
N LYS A 117 -9.48 -33.30 18.53
CA LYS A 117 -8.66 -34.52 18.60
C LYS A 117 -8.27 -34.90 20.02
N ARG A 118 -8.01 -33.90 20.86
CA ARG A 118 -7.60 -34.13 22.25
C ARG A 118 -8.77 -34.58 23.13
N SER A 119 -10.00 -34.15 22.83
CA SER A 119 -11.20 -34.68 23.47
C SER A 119 -11.57 -36.08 22.98
N GLU A 120 -11.36 -36.40 21.69
CA GLU A 120 -11.59 -37.75 21.15
C GLU A 120 -10.62 -38.78 21.74
N GLU A 121 -9.34 -38.41 21.95
CA GLU A 121 -8.34 -39.27 22.59
C GLU A 121 -8.58 -39.46 24.10
N GLU A 122 -9.25 -38.53 24.79
CA GLU A 122 -9.60 -38.63 26.21
C GLU A 122 -10.91 -39.41 26.46
N GLU A 123 -11.76 -39.62 25.45
CA GLU A 123 -13.00 -40.42 25.54
C GLU A 123 -12.82 -41.90 25.13
N GLU A 124 -11.71 -42.25 24.46
CA GLU A 124 -11.37 -43.64 24.08
C GLU A 124 -10.48 -44.39 25.10
N GLU A 125 -10.08 -43.75 26.21
CA GLU A 125 -9.29 -44.33 27.33
C GLU A 125 -10.16 -44.63 28.57
#